data_AF-A0A1X2ISZ3-F1
#
_entry.id   AF-A0A1X2ISZ3-F1
#
_cell.length_a   1.000
_cell.length_b   1.000
_cell.length_c   1.000
_cell.angle_alpha   90.00
_cell.angle_beta   90.00
_cell.angle_gamma   90.00
#
_symmetry.space_group_name_H-M   'P 1'
#
loop_
_entity.id
_entity.type
_entity.pdbx_description
1 polymer ?
#
loop_
_entity_poly.entity_id
_entity_poly.type
_entity_poly.pdbx_seq_one_letter_code
_entity_poly.pdbx_strand_id
1 'polypeptide(L)'
;MVALLLLPVAKQLSLLLYSVAADGSSKYLQNVWEGKQPLETSASIEDTIPSNTTAGQYLYRVWVTNDVNGMHGPDCLKTSHIFKVTTGSHTNAAGLTEYAENLDDEQLFNPKHAKGCFGLSVVYPQEGAVFEEGSHSRVSIKRDSSSQTDQLKKVDLYKVVDGKAPVFVQNAWKGIEDLIKDFTLEDHIVIPEDHIDYDATYIYKVEASSNKYTDAICEFTSKEFKIQAKK
;
A
#
# COMPACT_ATOMS: atom_id res chain seq x y z
N MET A 1 34.20 -9.96 -7.70
CA MET A 1 33.78 -8.64 -8.20
C MET A 1 33.42 -8.82 -9.67
N VAL A 2 32.13 -9.00 -9.98
CA VAL A 2 31.67 -9.18 -11.37
C VAL A 2 31.09 -7.84 -11.80
N ALA A 3 31.84 -7.12 -12.62
CA ALA A 3 31.33 -5.96 -13.33
C ALA A 3 30.45 -6.46 -14.47
N LEU A 4 29.13 -6.31 -14.32
CA LEU A 4 28.19 -6.55 -15.41
C LEU A 4 28.24 -5.31 -16.33
N LEU A 5 28.90 -5.43 -17.48
CA LEU A 5 28.78 -4.43 -18.54
C LEU A 5 27.32 -4.40 -19.00
N LEU A 6 26.61 -3.31 -18.69
CA LEU A 6 25.35 -3.00 -19.35
C LEU A 6 25.68 -2.45 -20.74
N LEU A 7 25.50 -3.27 -21.77
CA LEU A 7 25.43 -2.76 -23.15
C LEU A 7 24.20 -1.85 -23.28
N PRO A 8 24.25 -0.81 -24.12
CA PRO A 8 23.11 0.06 -24.37
C PRO A 8 22.08 -0.70 -25.19
N VAL A 9 21.19 -1.43 -24.52
CA VAL A 9 20.08 -2.11 -25.18
C VAL A 9 18.87 -1.19 -25.16
N ALA A 10 18.23 -1.01 -26.31
CA ALA A 10 16.94 -0.35 -26.40
C ALA A 10 15.95 -1.09 -25.51
N LYS A 11 15.37 -0.40 -24.53
CA LYS A 11 14.36 -0.99 -23.65
C LYS A 11 13.00 -0.45 -24.04
N GLN A 12 12.01 -1.32 -24.04
CA GLN A 12 10.62 -0.87 -24.13
C GLN A 12 10.22 -0.36 -22.75
N LEU A 13 9.70 0.85 -22.70
CA LEU A 13 9.24 1.48 -21.48
C LEU A 13 7.75 1.83 -21.61
N SER A 14 7.05 1.72 -20.50
CA SER A 14 5.68 2.24 -20.34
C SER A 14 5.59 3.01 -19.03
N LEU A 15 5.01 4.20 -19.09
CA LEU A 15 4.72 5.04 -17.93
C LEU A 15 3.22 4.99 -17.69
N LEU A 16 2.83 4.35 -16.59
CA LEU A 16 1.43 4.11 -16.26
C LEU A 16 1.04 5.02 -15.09
N LEU A 17 -0.02 5.80 -15.25
CA LEU A 17 -0.57 6.66 -14.21
C LEU A 17 -1.59 5.90 -13.36
N TYR A 18 -1.45 5.99 -12.04
CA TYR A 18 -2.35 5.42 -11.05
C TYR A 18 -2.84 6.51 -10.09
N SER A 19 -4.11 6.44 -9.68
CA SER A 19 -4.62 7.19 -8.52
C SER A 19 -4.51 6.34 -7.25
N VAL A 20 -4.31 6.99 -6.11
CA VAL A 20 -4.43 6.41 -4.77
C VAL A 20 -5.65 7.05 -4.09
N ALA A 21 -6.66 6.24 -3.81
CA ALA A 21 -7.87 6.69 -3.17
C ALA A 21 -7.68 6.87 -1.65
N ALA A 22 -8.65 7.54 -1.00
CA ALA A 22 -8.63 7.79 0.44
C ALA A 22 -8.58 6.52 1.29
N ASP A 23 -9.14 5.41 0.79
CA ASP A 23 -9.11 4.09 1.44
C ASP A 23 -7.79 3.34 1.24
N GLY A 24 -6.81 3.95 0.56
CA GLY A 24 -5.51 3.36 0.25
C GLY A 24 -5.54 2.39 -0.92
N SER A 25 -6.67 2.21 -1.61
CA SER A 25 -6.71 1.43 -2.85
C SER A 25 -6.02 2.18 -3.99
N SER A 26 -5.38 1.44 -4.89
CA SER A 26 -4.72 2.02 -6.05
C SER A 26 -5.39 1.59 -7.34
N LYS A 27 -5.63 2.54 -8.24
CA LYS A 27 -6.36 2.31 -9.49
C LYS A 27 -5.54 2.77 -10.68
N TYR A 28 -5.33 1.88 -11.64
CA TYR A 28 -4.76 2.23 -12.94
C TYR A 28 -5.71 3.17 -13.69
N LEU A 29 -5.18 4.25 -14.23
CA LEU A 29 -5.93 5.22 -15.01
C LEU A 29 -5.64 5.07 -16.49
N GLN A 30 -4.38 5.24 -16.87
CA GLN A 30 -3.95 5.14 -18.26
C GLN A 30 -2.45 4.98 -18.41
N ASN A 31 -2.05 4.61 -19.62
CA ASN A 31 -0.67 4.64 -20.08
C ASN A 31 -0.43 6.04 -20.66
N VAL A 32 0.35 6.84 -19.96
CA VAL A 32 0.61 8.23 -20.33
C VAL A 32 1.77 8.36 -21.32
N TRP A 33 2.65 7.36 -21.37
CA TRP A 33 3.76 7.33 -22.31
C TRP A 33 4.21 5.89 -22.59
N GLU A 34 4.46 5.57 -23.86
CA GLU A 34 5.03 4.29 -24.29
C GLU A 34 6.04 4.51 -25.40
N GLY A 35 7.19 3.84 -25.31
CA GLY A 35 8.21 3.96 -26.35
C GLY A 35 9.46 3.16 -26.08
N LYS A 36 10.37 3.20 -27.05
CA LYS A 36 11.71 2.64 -26.93
C LYS A 36 12.71 3.77 -26.74
N GLN A 37 13.55 3.64 -25.72
CA GLN A 37 14.70 4.51 -25.55
C GLN A 37 15.90 3.71 -25.02
N PRO A 38 17.13 4.06 -25.42
CA PRO A 38 18.32 3.49 -24.80
C PRO A 38 18.36 3.91 -23.33
N LEU A 39 18.42 2.94 -22.43
CA LEU A 39 18.66 3.22 -21.02
C LEU A 39 20.15 3.09 -20.74
N GLU A 40 20.80 4.25 -20.60
CA GLU A 40 22.14 4.35 -20.03
C GLU A 40 22.04 4.31 -18.49
N THR A 41 22.80 5.13 -17.77
CA THR A 41 22.71 5.22 -16.29
C THR A 41 21.47 5.97 -15.80
N SER A 42 20.85 6.80 -16.65
CA SER A 42 19.62 7.54 -16.36
C SER A 42 18.82 7.77 -17.64
N ALA A 43 17.51 7.97 -17.49
CA ALA A 43 16.61 8.42 -18.54
C ALA A 43 15.54 9.32 -17.93
N SER A 44 15.03 10.25 -18.75
CA SER A 44 13.97 11.17 -18.36
C SER A 44 12.80 11.01 -19.31
N ILE A 45 11.59 10.90 -18.75
CA ILE A 45 10.34 10.87 -19.51
C ILE A 45 9.57 12.10 -19.05
N GLU A 46 9.25 12.98 -20.00
CA GLU A 46 8.34 14.09 -19.76
C GLU A 46 6.90 13.61 -20.02
N ASP A 47 6.00 14.00 -19.14
CA ASP A 47 4.57 13.71 -19.26
C ASP A 47 3.74 14.91 -18.77
N THR A 48 2.52 14.99 -19.25
CA THR A 48 1.52 15.96 -18.81
C THR A 48 0.36 15.24 -18.15
N ILE A 49 0.03 15.65 -16.92
CA ILE A 49 -1.15 15.13 -16.23
C ILE A 49 -2.40 15.39 -17.10
N PRO A 50 -3.23 14.36 -17.36
CA PRO A 50 -4.44 14.51 -18.16
C PRO A 50 -5.35 15.62 -17.64
N SER A 51 -5.91 16.44 -18.53
CA SER A 51 -6.70 17.61 -18.14
C SER A 51 -8.01 17.28 -17.41
N ASN A 52 -8.48 16.04 -17.50
CA ASN A 52 -9.67 15.53 -16.80
C ASN A 52 -9.35 14.81 -15.48
N THR A 53 -8.12 14.93 -14.97
CA THR A 53 -7.71 14.34 -13.70
C THR A 53 -8.37 15.08 -12.53
N THR A 54 -8.91 14.32 -11.57
CA THR A 54 -9.51 14.89 -10.36
C THR A 54 -8.45 15.19 -9.30
N ALA A 55 -8.75 16.06 -8.34
CA ALA A 55 -7.83 16.29 -7.24
C ALA A 55 -7.61 15.01 -6.43
N GLY A 56 -6.37 14.82 -5.96
CA GLY A 56 -6.00 13.68 -5.13
C GLY A 56 -4.55 13.26 -5.27
N GLN A 57 -4.25 12.04 -4.85
CA GLN A 57 -2.90 11.48 -4.85
C GLN A 57 -2.69 10.50 -6.01
N TYR A 58 -1.52 10.61 -6.64
CA TYR A 58 -1.19 9.85 -7.83
C TYR A 58 0.24 9.34 -7.79
N LEU A 59 0.51 8.30 -8.57
CA LEU A 59 1.85 7.80 -8.81
C LEU A 59 2.01 7.32 -10.24
N TYR A 60 3.25 7.37 -10.71
CA TYR A 60 3.65 6.68 -11.91
C TYR A 60 4.22 5.32 -11.59
N ARG A 61 3.87 4.35 -12.42
CA ARG A 61 4.50 3.04 -12.47
C ARG A 61 5.24 2.94 -13.78
N VAL A 62 6.56 2.79 -13.69
CA VAL A 62 7.43 2.57 -14.83
C VAL A 62 7.61 1.07 -15.00
N TRP A 63 7.18 0.57 -16.15
CA TRP A 63 7.49 -0.77 -16.62
C TRP A 63 8.65 -0.68 -17.60
N VAL A 64 9.72 -1.42 -17.35
CA VAL A 64 10.87 -1.50 -18.24
C VAL A 64 11.05 -2.94 -18.66
N THR A 65 10.81 -3.20 -19.94
CA THR A 65 11.14 -4.48 -20.56
C THR A 65 12.52 -4.36 -21.18
N ASN A 66 13.43 -5.19 -20.67
CA ASN A 66 14.79 -5.26 -21.18
C ASN A 66 14.84 -6.27 -22.32
N ASP A 67 15.34 -5.89 -23.49
CA ASP A 67 15.71 -6.86 -24.52
C ASP A 67 17.15 -7.34 -24.24
N VAL A 68 17.40 -8.65 -24.25
CA VAL A 68 18.75 -9.22 -24.09
C VAL A 68 18.96 -10.20 -25.23
N ASN A 69 19.90 -9.87 -26.14
CA ASN A 69 20.20 -10.67 -27.34
C ASN A 69 18.96 -10.95 -28.23
N GLY A 70 18.06 -9.97 -28.34
CA GLY A 70 16.82 -10.10 -29.13
C GLY A 70 15.73 -10.95 -28.47
N MET A 71 15.88 -11.31 -27.19
CA MET A 71 14.87 -12.00 -26.38
C MET A 71 14.40 -11.11 -25.23
N HIS A 72 13.16 -11.33 -24.78
CA HIS A 72 12.59 -10.69 -23.61
C HIS A 72 13.41 -11.07 -22.35
N GLY A 73 14.09 -10.09 -21.79
CA GLY A 73 14.82 -10.19 -20.53
C GLY A 73 13.93 -9.93 -19.31
N PRO A 74 14.52 -9.80 -18.10
CA PRO A 74 13.76 -9.55 -16.89
C PRO A 74 13.06 -8.19 -16.95
N ASP A 75 11.76 -8.17 -16.66
CA ASP A 75 11.02 -6.93 -16.49
C ASP A 75 11.41 -6.25 -15.17
N CYS A 76 11.66 -4.95 -15.25
CA CYS A 76 11.94 -4.12 -14.10
C CYS A 76 10.75 -3.20 -13.85
N LEU A 77 10.23 -3.25 -12.63
CA LEU A 77 9.11 -2.43 -12.21
C LEU A 77 9.55 -1.45 -11.13
N LYS A 78 9.26 -0.17 -11.34
CA LYS A 78 9.47 0.88 -10.34
C LYS A 78 8.24 1.77 -10.25
N THR A 79 8.01 2.33 -9.07
CA THR A 79 6.98 3.35 -8.84
C THR A 79 7.65 4.67 -8.48
N SER A 80 7.06 5.79 -8.83
CA SER A 80 7.48 7.11 -8.35
C SER A 80 7.14 7.30 -6.86
N HIS A 81 7.54 8.43 -6.29
CA HIS A 81 6.86 8.93 -5.09
C HIS A 81 5.41 9.30 -5.44
N ILE A 82 4.54 9.30 -4.43
CA ILE A 82 3.20 9.87 -4.57
C ILE A 82 3.33 11.38 -4.76
N PHE A 83 2.54 11.93 -5.67
CA PHE A 83 2.41 13.37 -5.86
C PHE A 83 0.93 13.79 -5.75
N LYS A 84 0.71 15.07 -5.42
CA LYS A 84 -0.61 15.67 -5.30
C LYS A 84 -1.00 16.30 -6.63
N VAL A 85 -2.23 16.05 -7.08
CA VAL A 85 -2.86 16.76 -8.20
C VAL A 85 -3.97 17.63 -7.65
N THR A 86 -4.02 18.88 -8.10
CA THR A 86 -5.09 19.85 -7.80
C THR A 86 -5.85 20.14 -9.09
N THR A 87 -7.13 20.52 -9.00
CA THR A 87 -7.91 20.85 -10.22
C THR A 87 -7.53 22.21 -10.81
N GLY A 88 -6.83 23.04 -10.04
CA GLY A 88 -6.30 24.30 -10.50
C GLY A 88 -5.51 25.03 -9.41
N SER A 89 -4.79 26.06 -9.84
CA SER A 89 -4.15 27.01 -8.95
C SER A 89 -4.25 28.41 -9.55
N HIS A 90 -4.16 29.43 -8.71
CA HIS A 90 -4.06 30.81 -9.12
C HIS A 90 -2.97 31.52 -8.31
N THR A 91 -2.12 32.29 -8.98
CA THR A 91 -1.10 33.11 -8.32
C THR A 91 -1.60 34.54 -8.25
N ASN A 92 -1.73 35.07 -7.04
CA ASN A 92 -2.20 36.44 -6.83
C ASN A 92 -1.10 37.47 -7.12
N ALA A 93 -1.44 38.76 -7.11
CA ALA A 93 -0.51 39.85 -7.41
C ALA A 93 0.67 39.96 -6.42
N ALA A 94 0.57 39.33 -5.24
CA ALA A 94 1.66 39.25 -4.26
C ALA A 94 2.61 38.06 -4.52
N GLY A 95 2.38 37.28 -5.58
CA GLY A 95 3.17 36.10 -5.92
C GLY A 95 2.84 34.85 -5.08
N LEU A 96 1.73 34.87 -4.33
CA LEU A 96 1.27 33.71 -3.56
C LEU A 96 0.39 32.83 -4.44
N THR A 97 0.72 31.54 -4.51
CA THR A 97 -0.08 30.55 -5.23
C THR A 97 -1.08 29.92 -4.29
N GLU A 98 -2.36 30.07 -4.63
CA GLU A 98 -3.48 29.43 -3.98
C GLU A 98 -3.97 28.27 -4.85
N TYR A 99 -4.29 27.14 -4.22
CA TYR A 99 -4.77 25.94 -4.90
C TYR A 99 -6.29 25.83 -4.74
N ALA A 100 -6.95 25.22 -5.71
CA ALA A 100 -8.40 24.97 -5.65
C ALA A 100 -8.77 24.10 -4.44
N GLU A 101 -7.89 23.15 -4.09
CA GLU A 101 -8.03 22.30 -2.91
C GLU A 101 -7.06 22.68 -1.79
N ASN A 102 -7.48 22.47 -0.54
CA ASN A 102 -6.57 22.56 0.60
C ASN A 102 -5.56 21.41 0.54
N LEU A 103 -4.27 21.72 0.45
CA LEU A 103 -3.21 20.71 0.36
C LEU A 103 -3.08 19.85 1.62
N ASP A 104 -3.66 20.28 2.75
CA ASP A 104 -3.68 19.55 4.02
C ASP A 104 -4.98 18.76 4.24
N ASP A 105 -5.89 18.71 3.26
CA ASP A 105 -7.07 17.85 3.32
C ASP A 105 -6.67 16.38 3.28
N GLU A 106 -6.70 15.69 4.42
CA GLU A 106 -6.31 14.27 4.53
C GLU A 106 -7.23 13.33 3.73
N GLN A 107 -8.45 13.73 3.38
CA GLN A 107 -9.34 12.94 2.53
C GLN A 107 -8.86 12.91 1.08
N LEU A 108 -8.20 13.98 0.63
CA LEU A 108 -7.62 14.08 -0.71
C LEU A 108 -6.13 13.73 -0.74
N PHE A 109 -5.40 14.11 0.30
CA PHE A 109 -3.95 14.14 0.36
C PHE A 109 -3.39 13.47 1.62
N ASN A 110 -3.84 12.24 1.91
CA ASN A 110 -3.44 11.49 3.09
C ASN A 110 -1.89 11.42 3.23
N PRO A 111 -1.31 11.96 4.32
CA PRO A 111 0.13 12.02 4.50
C PRO A 111 0.77 10.63 4.65
N LYS A 112 0.02 9.62 5.13
CA LYS A 112 0.52 8.23 5.20
C LYS A 112 0.67 7.63 3.80
N HIS A 113 -0.26 7.91 2.88
CA HIS A 113 -0.14 7.44 1.49
C HIS A 113 1.07 8.06 0.79
N ALA A 114 1.37 9.34 1.07
CA ALA A 114 2.56 10.00 0.56
C ALA A 114 3.86 9.29 0.99
N LYS A 115 3.84 8.63 2.14
CA LYS A 115 4.92 7.79 2.66
C LYS A 115 4.87 6.33 2.18
N GLY A 116 4.01 5.99 1.23
CA GLY A 116 3.88 4.65 0.65
C GLY A 116 3.02 3.68 1.46
N CYS A 117 2.24 4.16 2.43
CA CYS A 117 1.34 3.34 3.24
C CYS A 117 -0.02 3.14 2.56
N PHE A 118 -0.05 2.42 1.44
CA PHE A 118 -1.27 2.12 0.68
C PHE A 118 -1.12 0.79 -0.09
N GLY A 119 -2.21 0.31 -0.67
CA GLY A 119 -2.22 -0.87 -1.53
C GLY A 119 -2.05 -2.19 -0.77
N LEU A 120 -2.32 -2.19 0.54
CA LEU A 120 -2.40 -3.40 1.35
C LEU A 120 -3.79 -3.47 1.97
N SER A 121 -4.41 -4.64 1.92
CA SER A 121 -5.73 -4.88 2.49
C SER A 121 -5.71 -6.17 3.31
N VAL A 122 -6.29 -6.13 4.51
CA VAL A 122 -6.48 -7.32 5.34
C VAL A 122 -7.84 -7.91 4.97
N VAL A 123 -7.82 -8.97 4.16
CA VAL A 123 -9.02 -9.56 3.54
C VAL A 123 -9.65 -10.67 4.37
N TYR A 124 -8.94 -11.17 5.38
CA TYR A 124 -9.46 -12.12 6.36
C TYR A 124 -8.91 -11.79 7.76
N PRO A 125 -9.71 -11.85 8.84
CA PRO A 125 -11.10 -12.33 8.92
C PRO A 125 -12.12 -11.55 8.07
N GLN A 126 -13.15 -12.27 7.60
CA GLN A 126 -14.30 -11.64 6.95
C GLN A 126 -15.17 -10.93 8.00
N GLU A 127 -15.89 -9.92 7.55
CA GLU A 127 -16.84 -9.20 8.40
C GLU A 127 -17.89 -10.16 8.96
N GLY A 128 -18.06 -10.14 10.28
CA GLY A 128 -19.01 -11.01 10.99
C GLY A 128 -18.57 -12.46 11.12
N ALA A 129 -17.33 -12.81 10.77
CA ALA A 129 -16.78 -14.13 11.06
C ALA A 129 -16.85 -14.44 12.57
N VAL A 130 -17.07 -15.70 12.92
CA VAL A 130 -17.11 -16.16 14.31
C VAL A 130 -16.13 -17.31 14.46
N PHE A 131 -15.23 -17.21 15.43
CA PHE A 131 -14.25 -18.24 15.76
C PHE A 131 -14.53 -18.80 17.15
N GLU A 132 -14.24 -20.08 17.36
CA GLU A 132 -14.24 -20.66 18.69
C GLU A 132 -12.91 -20.37 19.38
N GLU A 133 -12.95 -20.12 20.68
CA GLU A 133 -11.74 -20.00 21.49
C GLU A 133 -10.82 -21.23 21.31
N GLY A 134 -9.52 -20.98 21.11
CA GLY A 134 -8.52 -22.01 20.85
C GLY A 134 -8.53 -22.56 19.42
N SER A 135 -9.44 -22.10 18.55
CA SER A 135 -9.44 -22.49 17.13
C SER A 135 -8.33 -21.82 16.33
N HIS A 136 -7.95 -22.45 15.22
CA HIS A 136 -7.07 -21.84 14.25
C HIS A 136 -7.81 -20.71 13.54
N SER A 137 -7.22 -19.53 13.56
CA SER A 137 -7.59 -18.44 12.67
C SER A 137 -6.47 -18.18 11.69
N ARG A 138 -6.76 -17.31 10.74
CA ARG A 138 -5.72 -16.80 9.86
C ARG A 138 -5.89 -15.30 9.70
N VAL A 139 -4.82 -14.63 9.33
CA VAL A 139 -4.86 -13.26 8.84
C VAL A 139 -4.36 -13.30 7.41
N SER A 140 -5.27 -13.03 6.47
CA SER A 140 -4.91 -12.98 5.05
C SER A 140 -4.79 -11.54 4.62
N ILE A 141 -3.62 -11.22 4.07
CA ILE A 141 -3.25 -9.91 3.58
C ILE A 141 -3.09 -10.00 2.07
N LYS A 142 -3.70 -9.04 1.37
CA LYS A 142 -3.57 -8.89 -0.08
C LYS A 142 -2.87 -7.58 -0.40
N ARG A 143 -1.82 -7.66 -1.20
CA ARG A 143 -1.04 -6.53 -1.68
C ARG A 143 -1.34 -6.25 -3.15
N ASP A 144 -1.72 -5.01 -3.43
CA ASP A 144 -1.88 -4.50 -4.77
C ASP A 144 -0.52 -4.44 -5.48
N SER A 145 -0.55 -4.60 -6.81
CA SER A 145 0.69 -4.60 -7.60
C SER A 145 1.43 -3.25 -7.57
N SER A 146 0.72 -2.15 -7.31
CA SER A 146 1.22 -0.79 -7.16
C SER A 146 1.60 -0.42 -5.72
N SER A 147 1.37 -1.32 -4.76
CA SER A 147 1.66 -1.08 -3.35
C SER A 147 3.13 -0.72 -3.13
N GLN A 148 3.34 0.20 -2.19
CA GLN A 148 4.66 0.59 -1.71
C GLN A 148 4.93 0.07 -0.29
N THR A 149 4.04 -0.77 0.26
CA THR A 149 4.31 -1.51 1.50
C THR A 149 5.24 -2.68 1.24
N ASP A 150 6.20 -2.88 2.12
CA ASP A 150 7.34 -3.75 1.88
C ASP A 150 7.37 -4.96 2.82
N GLN A 151 7.62 -4.74 4.11
CA GLN A 151 7.79 -5.81 5.07
C GLN A 151 6.74 -5.75 6.16
N LEU A 152 6.15 -6.89 6.48
CA LEU A 152 5.32 -7.07 7.67
C LEU A 152 6.21 -7.00 8.91
N LYS A 153 5.78 -6.23 9.90
CA LYS A 153 6.50 -6.03 11.17
C LYS A 153 5.76 -6.61 12.37
N LYS A 154 4.44 -6.50 12.35
CA LYS A 154 3.62 -6.86 13.50
C LYS A 154 2.17 -7.12 13.10
N VAL A 155 1.53 -8.05 13.80
CA VAL A 155 0.09 -8.26 13.78
C VAL A 155 -0.38 -8.27 15.23
N ASP A 156 -1.21 -7.30 15.58
CA ASP A 156 -1.76 -7.13 16.92
C ASP A 156 -3.26 -7.40 16.90
N LEU A 157 -3.75 -8.08 17.93
CA LEU A 157 -5.17 -8.30 18.15
C LEU A 157 -5.70 -7.25 19.12
N TYR A 158 -6.84 -6.65 18.77
CA TYR A 158 -7.57 -5.70 19.60
C TYR A 158 -9.00 -6.17 19.78
N LYS A 159 -9.60 -5.78 20.90
CA LYS A 159 -11.04 -5.90 21.15
C LYS A 159 -11.73 -4.54 21.11
N VAL A 160 -12.97 -4.54 20.66
CA VAL A 160 -13.86 -3.40 20.54
C VAL A 160 -15.14 -3.73 21.29
N VAL A 161 -15.48 -2.91 22.28
CA VAL A 161 -16.65 -3.09 23.14
C VAL A 161 -17.55 -1.88 22.95
N ASP A 162 -18.81 -2.08 22.57
CA ASP A 162 -19.80 -1.01 22.35
C ASP A 162 -19.33 0.12 21.41
N GLY A 163 -18.54 -0.19 20.38
CA GLY A 163 -18.00 0.81 19.46
C GLY A 163 -17.00 1.80 20.09
N LYS A 164 -16.49 1.50 21.30
CA LYS A 164 -15.43 2.27 21.95
C LYS A 164 -14.09 2.07 21.24
N ALA A 165 -13.11 2.90 21.61
CA ALA A 165 -11.75 2.78 21.08
C ALA A 165 -11.18 1.35 21.27
N PRO A 166 -10.52 0.77 20.25
CA PRO A 166 -9.98 -0.58 20.35
C PRO A 166 -8.95 -0.71 21.48
N VAL A 167 -9.12 -1.73 22.32
CA VAL A 167 -8.22 -2.07 23.42
C VAL A 167 -7.31 -3.22 22.99
N PHE A 168 -6.01 -3.06 23.19
CA PHE A 168 -5.02 -4.08 22.86
C PHE A 168 -5.28 -5.35 23.68
N VAL A 169 -5.26 -6.50 23.02
CA VAL A 169 -5.41 -7.82 23.63
C VAL A 169 -4.05 -8.49 23.70
N GLN A 170 -3.45 -8.76 22.53
CA GLN A 170 -2.16 -9.43 22.44
C GLN A 170 -1.47 -9.16 21.11
N ASN A 171 -0.19 -9.48 21.06
CA ASN A 171 0.54 -9.60 19.81
C ASN A 171 0.30 -10.99 19.22
N ALA A 172 -0.39 -11.08 18.09
CA ALA A 172 -0.59 -12.33 17.38
C ALA A 172 0.69 -12.77 16.65
N TRP A 173 1.47 -11.79 16.16
CA TRP A 173 2.76 -12.05 15.54
C TRP A 173 3.65 -10.81 15.55
N LYS A 174 4.97 -11.02 15.65
CA LYS A 174 5.97 -9.97 15.50
C LYS A 174 7.25 -10.53 14.87
N GLY A 175 7.79 -9.82 13.89
CA GLY A 175 8.95 -10.25 13.15
C GLY A 175 9.28 -9.30 12.02
N ILE A 176 10.06 -9.78 11.04
CA ILE A 176 10.28 -9.09 9.78
C ILE A 176 10.08 -10.12 8.68
N GLU A 177 9.07 -9.90 7.86
CA GLU A 177 8.73 -10.81 6.75
C GLU A 177 8.45 -9.99 5.50
N ASP A 178 9.00 -10.40 4.36
CA ASP A 178 8.75 -9.71 3.09
C ASP A 178 7.30 -9.97 2.63
N LEU A 179 6.56 -8.91 2.34
CA LEU A 179 5.20 -9.05 1.83
C LEU A 179 5.24 -9.41 0.34
N ILE A 180 4.75 -10.60 0.02
CA ILE A 180 4.40 -10.97 -1.35
C ILE A 180 2.97 -10.50 -1.69
N LYS A 181 2.47 -10.87 -2.87
CA LYS A 181 1.13 -10.45 -3.33
C LYS A 181 0.01 -10.91 -2.40
N ASP A 182 0.08 -12.17 -1.95
CA ASP A 182 -0.90 -12.77 -1.07
C ASP A 182 -0.13 -13.39 0.10
N PHE A 183 -0.32 -12.85 1.30
CA PHE A 183 0.34 -13.31 2.51
C PHE A 183 -0.71 -13.87 3.46
N THR A 184 -0.43 -15.01 4.09
CA THR A 184 -1.33 -15.58 5.11
C THR A 184 -0.50 -15.94 6.32
N LEU A 185 -0.89 -15.36 7.46
CA LEU A 185 -0.44 -15.79 8.78
C LEU A 185 -1.47 -16.77 9.32
N GLU A 186 -1.07 -18.00 9.58
CA GLU A 186 -1.88 -18.94 10.36
C GLU A 186 -1.55 -18.73 11.84
N ASP A 187 -2.59 -18.59 12.65
CA ASP A 187 -2.45 -18.35 14.08
C ASP A 187 -3.47 -19.17 14.87
N HIS A 188 -3.17 -19.47 16.12
CA HIS A 188 -4.14 -20.04 17.04
C HIS A 188 -4.70 -18.91 17.87
N ILE A 189 -6.04 -18.77 17.91
CA ILE A 189 -6.67 -17.81 18.81
C ILE A 189 -6.58 -18.36 20.24
N VAL A 190 -5.42 -18.16 20.87
CA VAL A 190 -5.21 -18.40 22.29
C VAL A 190 -5.12 -17.03 22.94
N ILE A 191 -6.24 -16.59 23.50
CA ILE A 191 -6.35 -15.33 24.24
C ILE A 191 -6.29 -15.66 25.73
N PRO A 192 -5.49 -14.95 26.54
CA PRO A 192 -5.51 -15.11 27.99
C PRO A 192 -6.94 -14.95 28.55
N GLU A 193 -7.32 -15.80 29.50
CA GLU A 193 -8.69 -15.83 30.07
C GLU A 193 -9.12 -14.49 30.68
N ASP A 194 -8.18 -13.68 31.17
CA ASP A 194 -8.44 -12.35 31.72
C ASP A 194 -8.63 -11.26 30.65
N HIS A 195 -8.28 -11.56 29.41
CA HIS A 195 -8.40 -10.65 28.28
C HIS A 195 -9.57 -10.97 27.35
N ILE A 196 -10.02 -12.23 27.31
CA ILE A 196 -11.13 -12.66 26.47
C ILE A 196 -12.45 -12.05 26.94
N ASP A 197 -13.24 -11.60 25.97
CA ASP A 197 -14.53 -10.97 26.13
C ASP A 197 -15.45 -11.45 25.02
N TYR A 198 -16.46 -12.25 25.37
CA TYR A 198 -17.36 -12.89 24.41
C TYR A 198 -18.44 -11.93 23.88
N ASP A 199 -18.62 -10.78 24.52
CA ASP A 199 -19.55 -9.75 24.07
C ASP A 199 -18.88 -8.76 23.10
N ALA A 200 -17.54 -8.71 23.10
CA ALA A 200 -16.74 -7.86 22.21
C ALA A 200 -16.71 -8.33 20.74
N THR A 201 -16.42 -7.39 19.85
CA THR A 201 -15.85 -7.70 18.52
C THR A 201 -14.33 -7.53 18.55
N TYR A 202 -13.65 -8.18 17.62
CA TYR A 202 -12.20 -8.20 17.53
C TYR A 202 -11.74 -7.73 16.16
N ILE A 203 -10.57 -7.11 16.12
CA ILE A 203 -9.89 -6.68 14.90
C ILE A 203 -8.40 -6.99 14.99
N TYR A 204 -7.80 -7.32 13.86
CA TYR A 204 -6.35 -7.31 13.70
C TYR A 204 -5.89 -5.95 13.19
N LYS A 205 -4.82 -5.42 13.78
CA LYS A 205 -4.03 -4.33 13.21
C LYS A 205 -2.70 -4.87 12.73
N VAL A 206 -2.43 -4.63 11.46
CA VAL A 206 -1.25 -5.08 10.71
C VAL A 206 -0.32 -3.89 10.54
N GLU A 207 0.90 -4.01 11.02
CA GLU A 207 1.96 -3.01 10.86
C GLU A 207 2.95 -3.47 9.80
N ALA A 208 3.25 -2.60 8.84
CA ALA A 208 4.21 -2.84 7.76
C ALA A 208 5.12 -1.62 7.52
N SER A 209 6.28 -1.84 6.92
CA SER A 209 7.17 -0.77 6.44
C SER A 209 6.80 -0.34 5.01
N SER A 210 7.34 0.80 4.57
CA SER A 210 7.33 1.21 3.17
C SER A 210 8.68 1.00 2.49
N ASN A 211 8.66 0.66 1.19
CA ASN A 211 9.86 0.65 0.34
C ASN A 211 10.27 2.06 -0.18
N LYS A 212 9.50 3.10 0.16
CA LYS A 212 9.81 4.50 -0.17
C LYS A 212 10.46 5.25 0.98
N TYR A 213 10.00 4.98 2.19
CA TYR A 213 10.45 5.65 3.41
C TYR A 213 10.67 4.61 4.49
N THR A 214 11.93 4.40 4.86
CA THR A 214 12.33 3.35 5.80
C THR A 214 11.83 3.58 7.23
N ASP A 215 11.50 4.83 7.56
CA ASP A 215 10.93 5.27 8.83
C ASP A 215 9.39 5.25 8.84
N ALA A 216 8.74 4.97 7.71
CA ALA A 216 7.29 4.94 7.62
C ALA A 216 6.74 3.65 8.25
N ILE A 217 5.81 3.85 9.20
CA ILE A 217 5.02 2.79 9.82
C ILE A 217 3.61 2.84 9.21
N CYS A 218 3.27 1.80 8.46
CA CYS A 218 2.00 1.66 7.78
C CYS A 218 1.10 0.72 8.57
N GLU A 219 -0.12 1.17 8.88
CA GLU A 219 -1.09 0.42 9.68
C GLU A 219 -2.33 0.09 8.85
N PHE A 220 -2.75 -1.17 8.87
CA PHE A 220 -3.92 -1.67 8.16
C PHE A 220 -4.78 -2.46 9.13
N THR A 221 -6.11 -2.34 9.02
CA THR A 221 -7.04 -2.95 9.97
C THR A 221 -7.90 -4.00 9.25
N SER A 222 -8.12 -5.15 9.89
CA SER A 222 -9.07 -6.17 9.41
C SER A 222 -10.51 -5.71 9.55
N LYS A 223 -11.43 -6.49 8.99
CA LYS A 223 -12.84 -6.41 9.38
C LYS A 223 -13.03 -6.93 10.81
N GLU A 224 -14.14 -6.51 11.42
CA GLU A 224 -14.57 -6.99 12.73
C GLU A 224 -15.05 -8.44 12.66
N PHE A 225 -14.68 -9.22 13.67
CA PHE A 225 -15.09 -10.61 13.86
C PHE A 225 -15.40 -10.88 15.34
N LYS A 226 -16.00 -12.04 15.65
CA LYS A 226 -16.31 -12.47 17.01
C LYS A 226 -15.53 -13.71 17.41
N ILE A 227 -15.31 -13.85 18.71
CA ILE A 227 -14.79 -15.05 19.34
C ILE A 227 -15.86 -15.53 20.32
N GLN A 228 -16.17 -16.82 20.28
CA GLN A 228 -17.14 -17.46 21.18
C GLN A 228 -16.47 -18.51 22.05
N ALA A 229 -17.07 -18.79 23.20
CA ALA A 229 -16.56 -19.79 24.13
C ALA A 229 -16.44 -21.17 23.47
N LYS A 230 -15.39 -21.90 23.84
CA LYS A 230 -15.22 -23.29 23.44
C LYS A 230 -16.37 -24.13 24.00
N LYS A 231 -16.99 -24.93 23.15
CA LYS A 231 -18.03 -25.90 23.55
C LYS A 231 -17.43 -27.16 24.17
#